data_AF-A0A6J7P4N7-F1
#
_entry.id   AF-A0A6J7P4N7-F1
#
_cell.length_a   1.000
_cell.length_b   1.000
_cell.length_c   1.000
_cell.angle_alpha   90.00
_cell.angle_beta   90.00
_cell.angle_gamma   90.00
#
_symmetry.space_group_name_H-M   'P 1'
#
loop_
_entity.id
_entity.type
_entity.pdbx_description
1 polymer ?
#
loop_
_entity_poly.entity_id
_entity_poly.type
_entity_poly.pdbx_seq_one_letter_code
_entity_poly.pdbx_strand_id
1 'polypeptide(L)'
;MGNDCALANYPGIYTRVTSFLPWIRDAAGIPLAAPAPPEAVTAVAVAGGRVVVSWTASEIGTFVVTSEPEGLTCETTDATCAVEGLQPGSTYSFTVTAENVVGTSTSIPTEPVTAVAGTATVGKTVKQATVFKWAGVPVRSSSTMKSLTPLRCKGLGKGIVIKQAGICRVSVQTGKSRGVAVIGAAA
;
A
#
# COMPACT_ATOMS: atom_id res chain seq x y z
N MET A 1 25.18 46.18 11.96
CA MET A 1 24.98 46.84 13.26
C MET A 1 24.38 48.21 12.99
N GLY A 2 23.18 48.48 13.47
CA GLY A 2 22.55 49.80 13.31
C GLY A 2 23.10 50.75 14.35
N ASN A 3 23.82 51.80 13.92
CA ASN A 3 24.06 52.97 14.75
C ASN A 3 22.77 53.80 14.81
N ASP A 4 22.44 54.35 15.98
CA ASP A 4 21.37 55.33 16.25
C ASP A 4 19.92 54.81 16.43
N CYS A 5 19.72 53.53 16.69
CA CYS A 5 18.43 53.02 17.18
C CYS A 5 18.15 53.58 18.59
N ALA A 6 17.03 54.28 18.81
CA ALA A 6 16.53 54.77 20.11
C ALA A 6 17.03 56.14 20.64
N LEU A 7 17.52 57.03 19.76
CA LEU A 7 17.67 58.46 20.10
C LEU A 7 16.29 59.17 20.08
N ALA A 8 16.12 60.21 20.90
CA ALA A 8 14.85 60.92 21.10
C ALA A 8 14.20 61.47 19.79
N ASN A 9 15.01 61.78 18.78
CA ASN A 9 14.56 62.27 17.47
C ASN A 9 14.72 61.26 16.32
N TYR A 10 15.17 60.04 16.61
CA TYR A 10 15.28 58.93 15.65
C TYR A 10 14.55 57.72 16.24
N PRO A 11 13.21 57.70 16.20
CA PRO A 11 12.47 56.53 16.60
C PRO A 11 12.91 55.38 15.68
N GLY A 12 13.54 54.36 16.27
CA GLY A 12 13.93 53.17 15.53
C GLY A 12 12.70 52.62 14.80
N ILE A 13 12.86 52.21 13.55
CA ILE A 13 11.76 51.56 12.82
C ILE A 13 11.54 50.19 13.46
N TYR A 14 10.56 50.11 14.37
CA TYR A 14 10.08 48.84 14.89
C TYR A 14 9.24 48.20 13.80
N THR A 15 9.90 47.50 12.89
CA THR A 15 9.20 46.60 11.97
C THR A 15 8.59 45.49 12.81
N ARG A 16 7.26 45.39 12.83
CA ARG A 16 6.58 44.30 13.52
C ARG A 16 6.98 42.98 12.86
N VAL A 17 7.77 42.15 13.53
CA VAL A 17 8.27 40.87 12.99
C VAL A 17 7.11 39.98 12.51
N THR A 18 5.93 40.12 13.10
CA THR A 18 4.71 39.42 12.66
C THR A 18 4.36 39.69 11.19
N SER A 19 4.66 40.88 10.66
CA SER A 19 4.41 41.23 9.26
C SER A 19 5.31 40.46 8.28
N PHE A 20 6.41 39.90 8.78
CA PHE A 20 7.38 39.11 8.01
C PHE A 20 7.20 37.60 8.21
N LEU A 21 6.28 37.15 9.07
CA LEU A 21 6.07 35.72 9.33
C LEU A 21 5.78 34.91 8.06
N PRO A 22 4.98 35.37 7.08
CA PRO A 22 4.80 34.63 5.83
C PRO A 22 6.12 34.44 5.06
N TRP A 23 6.93 35.50 4.92
CA TRP A 23 8.25 35.42 4.27
C TRP A 23 9.24 34.55 5.06
N ILE A 24 9.27 34.64 6.39
CA ILE A 24 10.14 33.82 7.24
C ILE A 24 9.76 32.34 7.11
N ARG A 25 8.47 32.03 7.10
CA ARG A 25 8.00 30.65 6.94
C ARG A 25 8.37 30.09 5.58
N ASP A 26 8.19 30.87 4.51
CA ASP A 26 8.59 30.49 3.16
C ASP A 26 10.12 30.31 3.03
N ALA A 27 10.90 31.28 3.50
CA ALA A 27 12.37 31.24 3.48
C ALA A 27 12.96 30.10 4.33
N ALA A 28 12.25 29.70 5.39
CA ALA A 28 12.63 28.58 6.26
C ALA A 28 12.01 27.23 5.86
N GLY A 29 11.20 27.19 4.79
CA GLY A 29 10.52 25.98 4.35
C GLY A 29 9.48 25.44 5.35
N ILE A 30 8.93 26.30 6.22
CA ILE A 30 7.91 25.94 7.20
C ILE A 30 6.55 25.91 6.49
N PRO A 31 5.81 24.79 6.53
CA PRO A 31 4.50 24.70 5.88
C PRO A 31 3.51 25.72 6.46
N LEU A 32 2.63 26.23 5.60
CA LEU A 32 1.58 27.18 5.98
C LEU A 32 0.22 26.48 6.24
N ALA A 33 0.05 25.27 5.74
CA ALA A 33 -1.15 24.46 5.83
C ALA A 33 -0.79 22.98 5.94
N ALA A 34 -1.77 22.15 6.28
CA ALA A 34 -1.65 20.70 6.11
C ALA A 34 -1.43 20.36 4.62
N PRO A 35 -0.77 19.23 4.30
CA PRO A 35 -0.49 18.89 2.91
C PRO A 35 -1.78 18.66 2.10
N ALA A 36 -1.68 18.84 0.79
CA ALA A 36 -2.74 18.38 -0.11
C ALA A 36 -2.87 16.84 -0.05
N PRO A 37 -4.08 16.30 -0.22
CA PRO A 37 -4.28 14.85 -0.22
C PRO A 37 -3.49 14.20 -1.37
N PRO A 38 -2.86 13.03 -1.12
CA PRO A 38 -2.26 12.23 -2.19
C PRO A 38 -3.26 11.92 -3.31
N GLU A 39 -2.81 12.05 -4.56
CA GLU A 39 -3.62 11.81 -5.76
C GLU A 39 -3.19 10.54 -6.49
N ALA A 40 -4.01 10.07 -7.44
CA ALA A 40 -3.73 8.90 -8.26
C ALA A 40 -3.29 7.66 -7.45
N VAL A 41 -3.94 7.44 -6.30
CA VAL A 41 -3.62 6.32 -5.41
C VAL A 41 -4.01 5.00 -6.10
N THR A 42 -3.03 4.13 -6.26
CA THR A 42 -3.21 2.79 -6.83
C THR A 42 -2.69 1.73 -5.86
N ALA A 43 -3.38 0.60 -5.78
CA ALA A 43 -3.02 -0.52 -4.93
C ALA A 43 -2.85 -1.78 -5.80
N VAL A 44 -1.73 -2.49 -5.63
CA VAL A 44 -1.41 -3.69 -6.40
C VAL A 44 -1.02 -4.81 -5.45
N ALA A 45 -1.80 -5.90 -5.48
CA ALA A 45 -1.49 -7.09 -4.69
C ALA A 45 -0.25 -7.81 -5.24
N VAL A 46 0.69 -8.10 -4.35
CA VAL A 46 1.90 -8.86 -4.63
C VAL A 46 1.93 -10.15 -3.81
N ALA A 47 2.88 -11.02 -4.09
CA ALA A 47 2.97 -12.32 -3.41
C ALA A 47 3.26 -12.18 -1.91
N GLY A 48 2.67 -13.09 -1.12
CA GLY A 48 2.93 -13.23 0.31
C GLY A 48 2.00 -12.44 1.23
N GLY A 49 0.78 -12.09 0.80
CA GLY A 49 -0.13 -11.30 1.64
C GLY A 49 0.34 -9.86 1.79
N ARG A 50 0.75 -9.26 0.68
CA ARG A 50 1.28 -7.89 0.65
C ARG A 50 0.62 -7.10 -0.47
N VAL A 51 0.42 -5.81 -0.25
CA VAL A 51 -0.11 -4.90 -1.25
C VAL A 51 0.82 -3.68 -1.31
N VAL A 52 1.29 -3.38 -2.52
CA VAL A 52 2.06 -2.16 -2.78
C VAL A 52 1.08 -1.07 -3.17
N VAL A 53 1.08 0.01 -2.40
CA VAL A 53 0.28 1.20 -2.66
C VAL A 53 1.21 2.29 -3.16
N SER A 54 0.84 2.96 -4.25
CA SER A 54 1.59 4.07 -4.83
C SER A 54 0.65 5.22 -5.14
N TRP A 55 1.16 6.44 -5.06
CA TRP A 55 0.40 7.68 -5.27
C TRP A 55 1.28 8.76 -5.89
N THR A 56 0.68 9.92 -6.12
CA THR A 56 1.36 11.16 -6.48
C THR A 56 1.19 12.17 -5.37
N ALA A 57 2.26 12.86 -5.01
CA ALA A 57 2.28 13.85 -3.94
C ALA A 57 2.79 15.19 -4.49
N SER A 58 2.11 16.28 -4.13
CA SER A 58 2.50 17.65 -4.50
C SER A 58 3.51 18.26 -3.53
N GLU A 59 3.63 17.71 -2.33
CA GLU A 59 4.50 18.19 -1.27
C GLU A 59 5.29 17.03 -0.66
N ILE A 60 6.48 17.34 -0.13
CA ILE A 60 7.27 16.38 0.64
C ILE A 60 6.70 16.31 2.06
N GLY A 61 6.50 15.11 2.56
CA GLY A 61 6.00 14.89 3.91
C GLY A 61 6.12 13.42 4.31
N THR A 62 5.58 13.11 5.48
CA THR A 62 5.41 11.73 5.91
C THR A 62 4.07 11.24 5.39
N PHE A 63 4.04 10.07 4.77
CA PHE A 63 2.83 9.43 4.29
C PHE A 63 2.52 8.21 5.13
N VAL A 64 1.25 8.09 5.53
CA VAL A 64 0.72 6.92 6.24
C VAL A 64 -0.33 6.27 5.37
N VAL A 65 -0.10 5.02 5.00
CA VAL A 65 -1.06 4.16 4.32
C VAL A 65 -1.77 3.32 5.36
N THR A 66 -3.10 3.28 5.33
CA THR A 66 -3.91 2.45 6.24
C THR A 66 -4.82 1.52 5.43
N SER A 67 -4.87 0.24 5.81
CA SER A 67 -5.77 -0.74 5.20
C SER A 67 -7.09 -0.86 5.97
N GLU A 68 -8.20 -1.01 5.28
CA GLU A 68 -9.50 -1.40 5.84
C GLU A 68 -9.84 -2.81 5.34
N PRO A 69 -10.28 -3.77 6.18
CA PRO A 69 -10.80 -3.60 7.55
C PRO A 69 -9.80 -3.83 8.71
N GLU A 70 -8.58 -4.29 8.45
CA GLU A 70 -7.69 -4.74 9.53
C GLU A 70 -6.85 -3.62 10.18
N GLY A 71 -6.89 -2.40 9.63
CA GLY A 71 -6.16 -1.26 10.18
C GLY A 71 -4.64 -1.38 10.11
N LEU A 72 -4.10 -2.27 9.27
CA LEU A 72 -2.64 -2.38 9.06
C LEU A 72 -2.12 -1.10 8.42
N THR A 73 -0.98 -0.62 8.91
CA THR A 73 -0.38 0.62 8.47
C THR A 73 1.02 0.44 7.90
N CYS A 74 1.39 1.35 7.01
CA CYS A 74 2.73 1.50 6.47
C CYS A 74 3.07 2.99 6.40
N GLU A 75 4.24 3.38 6.91
CA GLU A 75 4.69 4.77 6.96
C GLU A 75 5.95 4.94 6.10
N THR A 76 6.01 6.02 5.32
CA THR A 76 7.12 6.28 4.39
C THR A 76 7.23 7.78 4.07
N THR A 77 8.36 8.20 3.52
CA THR A 77 8.52 9.52 2.90
C THR A 77 8.52 9.47 1.37
N ASP A 78 8.62 8.25 0.81
CA ASP A 78 8.50 8.01 -0.62
C ASP A 78 7.03 7.95 -1.04
N ALA A 79 6.73 8.14 -2.33
CA ALA A 79 5.37 8.04 -2.88
C ALA A 79 4.87 6.58 -3.05
N THR A 80 5.46 5.63 -2.33
CA THR A 80 5.14 4.20 -2.38
C THR A 80 5.32 3.53 -1.01
N CYS A 81 4.36 2.69 -0.61
CA CYS A 81 4.43 1.88 0.62
C CYS A 81 3.96 0.45 0.38
N ALA A 82 4.59 -0.52 1.05
CA ALA A 82 4.15 -1.91 1.01
C ALA A 82 3.48 -2.28 2.35
N VAL A 83 2.16 -2.50 2.33
CA VAL A 83 1.43 -3.02 3.48
C VAL A 83 1.57 -4.53 3.51
N GLU A 84 2.11 -5.06 4.61
CA GLU A 84 2.37 -6.49 4.81
C GLU A 84 1.44 -7.11 5.87
N GLY A 85 1.39 -8.44 5.92
CA GLY A 85 0.58 -9.16 6.92
C GLY A 85 -0.90 -9.31 6.56
N LEU A 86 -1.29 -8.97 5.33
CA LEU A 86 -2.66 -9.07 4.85
C LEU A 86 -3.05 -10.53 4.63
N GLN A 87 -4.28 -10.88 4.99
CA GLN A 87 -4.80 -12.24 4.85
C GLN A 87 -5.10 -12.55 3.36
N PRO A 88 -4.43 -13.55 2.76
CA PRO A 88 -4.69 -13.90 1.37
C PRO A 88 -6.14 -14.33 1.14
N GLY A 89 -6.80 -13.71 0.15
CA GLY A 89 -8.20 -13.93 -0.18
C GLY A 89 -9.18 -12.95 0.46
N SER A 90 -8.72 -12.12 1.39
CA SER A 90 -9.46 -10.97 1.91
C SER A 90 -9.28 -9.77 0.98
N THR A 91 -10.33 -8.95 0.90
CA THR A 91 -10.37 -7.74 0.09
C THR A 91 -10.16 -6.53 0.97
N TYR A 92 -9.27 -5.64 0.56
CA TYR A 92 -8.89 -4.44 1.30
C TYR A 92 -9.05 -3.21 0.43
N SER A 93 -9.39 -2.09 1.05
CA SER A 93 -9.19 -0.76 0.49
C SER A 93 -8.10 -0.05 1.30
N PHE A 94 -7.42 0.90 0.67
CA PHE A 94 -6.33 1.63 1.30
C PHE A 94 -6.60 3.12 1.27
N THR A 95 -6.30 3.81 2.36
CA THR A 95 -6.27 5.27 2.43
C THR A 95 -4.83 5.73 2.61
N VAL A 96 -4.46 6.85 1.99
CA VAL A 96 -3.15 7.46 2.15
C VAL A 96 -3.34 8.88 2.66
N THR A 97 -2.71 9.20 3.78
CA THR A 97 -2.67 10.55 4.36
C THR A 97 -1.25 11.08 4.33
N ALA A 98 -1.09 12.36 4.03
CA ALA A 98 0.18 13.08 4.15
C ALA A 98 0.18 13.93 5.42
N GLU A 99 1.31 13.99 6.13
CA GLU A 99 1.45 14.72 7.38
C GLU A 99 2.65 15.68 7.33
N ASN A 100 2.43 16.87 7.90
CA ASN A 100 3.47 17.85 8.20
C ASN A 100 3.22 18.49 9.58
N VAL A 101 4.08 19.43 9.99
CA VAL A 101 3.97 20.10 11.30
C VAL A 101 2.71 20.93 11.51
N VAL A 102 1.95 21.24 10.45
CA VAL A 102 0.69 21.99 10.52
C VAL A 102 -0.50 21.04 10.65
N GLY A 103 -0.44 19.86 10.07
CA GLY A 103 -1.45 18.82 10.23
C GLY A 103 -1.42 17.74 9.16
N THR A 104 -2.54 17.01 9.07
CA THR A 104 -2.72 15.85 8.21
C THR A 104 -3.69 16.17 7.07
N SER A 105 -3.40 15.65 5.88
CA SER A 105 -4.28 15.76 4.71
C SER A 105 -5.55 14.92 4.87
N THR A 106 -6.53 15.16 4.02
CA THR A 106 -7.63 14.21 3.81
C THR A 106 -7.15 12.98 3.04
N SER A 107 -7.98 11.93 2.99
CA SER A 107 -7.71 10.72 2.21
C SER A 107 -8.99 10.15 1.62
N ILE A 108 -8.89 9.52 0.45
CA ILE A 108 -9.99 8.79 -0.20
C ILE A 108 -9.57 7.33 -0.32
N PRO A 109 -10.46 6.35 -0.02
CA PRO A 109 -10.13 4.94 -0.17
C PRO A 109 -9.91 4.57 -1.64
N THR A 110 -8.93 3.72 -1.90
CA THR A 110 -8.72 3.11 -3.21
C THR A 110 -9.87 2.19 -3.59
N GLU A 111 -9.93 1.82 -4.88
CA GLU A 111 -10.67 0.65 -5.32
C GLU A 111 -10.22 -0.60 -4.53
N PRO A 112 -11.15 -1.54 -4.26
CA PRO A 112 -10.88 -2.73 -3.46
C PRO A 112 -9.92 -3.68 -4.16
N VAL A 113 -8.94 -4.18 -3.41
CA VAL A 113 -7.91 -5.11 -3.90
C VAL A 113 -7.88 -6.36 -3.01
N THR A 114 -7.94 -7.54 -3.63
CA THR A 114 -7.82 -8.80 -2.89
C THR A 114 -6.35 -9.17 -2.69
N ALA A 115 -5.94 -9.37 -1.45
CA ALA A 115 -4.60 -9.84 -1.12
C ALA A 115 -4.38 -11.26 -1.65
N VAL A 116 -3.18 -11.53 -2.17
CA VAL A 116 -2.84 -12.83 -2.78
C VAL A 116 -1.70 -13.51 -2.05
N ALA A 117 -1.75 -14.83 -1.96
CA ALA A 117 -0.68 -15.63 -1.37
C ALA A 117 0.52 -15.73 -2.33
N GLY A 118 0.24 -15.70 -3.64
CA GLY A 118 1.25 -15.76 -4.68
C GLY A 118 0.78 -15.12 -5.98
N THR A 119 1.73 -14.87 -6.88
CA THR A 119 1.46 -14.37 -8.23
C THR A 119 1.96 -15.36 -9.28
N ALA A 120 1.33 -15.35 -10.45
CA ALA A 120 1.71 -16.18 -11.59
C ALA A 120 1.36 -15.48 -12.91
N THR A 121 2.02 -15.86 -14.00
CA THR A 121 1.74 -15.34 -15.34
C THR A 121 0.76 -16.25 -16.07
N VAL A 122 -0.08 -15.68 -16.92
CA VAL A 122 -0.95 -16.46 -17.83
C VAL A 122 -0.12 -17.42 -18.69
N GLY A 123 -0.63 -18.64 -18.88
CA GLY A 123 0.02 -19.71 -19.63
C GLY A 123 1.09 -20.49 -18.84
N LYS A 124 1.51 -20.02 -17.67
CA LYS A 124 2.46 -20.75 -16.80
C LYS A 124 1.72 -21.70 -15.85
N THR A 125 2.43 -22.74 -15.43
CA THR A 125 1.96 -23.72 -14.44
C THR A 125 2.66 -23.48 -13.11
N VAL A 126 1.89 -23.23 -12.07
CA VAL A 126 2.37 -23.18 -10.68
C VAL A 126 2.48 -24.61 -10.16
N LYS A 127 3.67 -25.01 -9.68
CA LYS A 127 3.93 -26.35 -9.16
C LYS A 127 3.06 -26.65 -7.94
N GLN A 128 2.67 -27.91 -7.77
CA GLN A 128 1.90 -28.37 -6.62
C GLN A 128 2.51 -27.91 -5.28
N ALA A 129 3.81 -28.14 -5.07
CA ALA A 129 4.47 -27.75 -3.82
C ALA A 129 4.32 -26.26 -3.49
N THR A 130 4.37 -25.39 -4.50
CA THR A 130 4.19 -23.94 -4.32
C THR A 130 2.76 -23.59 -3.94
N VAL A 131 1.76 -24.20 -4.60
CA VAL A 131 0.35 -23.99 -4.28
C VAL A 131 0.04 -24.43 -2.85
N PHE A 132 0.57 -25.59 -2.44
CA PHE A 132 0.41 -26.10 -1.08
C PHE A 132 1.11 -25.22 -0.03
N LYS A 133 2.32 -24.73 -0.33
CA LYS A 133 3.03 -23.75 0.51
C LYS A 133 2.17 -22.49 0.73
N TRP A 134 1.60 -21.93 -0.33
CA TRP A 134 0.73 -20.76 -0.26
C TRP A 134 -0.57 -20.99 0.49
N ALA A 135 -1.10 -22.21 0.47
CA ALA A 135 -2.28 -22.60 1.24
C ALA A 135 -1.96 -22.99 2.70
N GLY A 136 -0.68 -23.02 3.10
CA GLY A 136 -0.27 -23.45 4.44
C GLY A 136 -0.51 -24.95 4.73
N VAL A 137 -0.58 -25.79 3.70
CA VAL A 137 -0.88 -27.23 3.85
C VAL A 137 0.33 -28.07 3.43
N PRO A 138 0.75 -29.09 4.22
CA PRO A 138 1.86 -29.96 3.85
C PRO A 138 1.51 -30.84 2.65
N VAL A 139 2.51 -31.11 1.80
CA VAL A 139 2.39 -32.02 0.65
C VAL A 139 2.70 -33.46 1.08
N ARG A 140 1.85 -34.43 0.70
CA ARG A 140 2.01 -35.88 0.90
C ARG A 140 1.50 -36.64 -0.32
N SER A 141 1.67 -37.96 -0.35
CA SER A 141 1.17 -38.83 -1.42
C SER A 141 -0.35 -38.76 -1.63
N SER A 142 -1.13 -38.45 -0.58
CA SER A 142 -2.59 -38.28 -0.62
C SER A 142 -3.06 -36.84 -0.91
N SER A 143 -2.15 -35.95 -1.30
CA SER A 143 -2.46 -34.55 -1.56
C SER A 143 -3.29 -34.36 -2.84
N THR A 144 -4.38 -33.63 -2.73
CA THR A 144 -5.27 -33.28 -3.85
C THR A 144 -5.42 -31.77 -3.97
N MET A 145 -5.60 -31.27 -5.19
CA MET A 145 -5.89 -29.87 -5.46
C MET A 145 -7.02 -29.74 -6.47
N LYS A 146 -7.90 -28.76 -6.25
CA LYS A 146 -8.99 -28.42 -7.16
C LYS A 146 -9.06 -26.92 -7.35
N SER A 147 -9.11 -26.48 -8.60
CA SER A 147 -9.41 -25.07 -8.93
C SER A 147 -10.87 -24.78 -8.57
N LEU A 148 -11.08 -23.73 -7.78
CA LEU A 148 -12.42 -23.18 -7.48
C LEU A 148 -12.85 -22.16 -8.55
N THR A 149 -11.91 -21.64 -9.32
CA THR A 149 -12.12 -20.68 -10.41
C THR A 149 -11.67 -21.29 -11.75
N PRO A 150 -12.41 -22.25 -12.31
CA PRO A 150 -11.99 -23.04 -13.48
C PRO A 150 -11.82 -22.22 -14.77
N LEU A 151 -12.46 -21.05 -14.85
CA LEU A 151 -12.29 -20.09 -15.94
C LEU A 151 -10.89 -19.45 -15.93
N ARG A 152 -10.38 -19.12 -14.73
CA ARG A 152 -9.09 -18.46 -14.55
C ARG A 152 -7.92 -19.42 -14.49
N CYS A 153 -8.13 -20.61 -13.92
CA CYS A 153 -7.07 -21.60 -13.77
C CYS A 153 -7.60 -23.03 -13.72
N LYS A 154 -6.78 -24.00 -14.16
CA LYS A 154 -7.14 -25.42 -14.22
C LYS A 154 -6.12 -26.27 -13.48
N GLY A 155 -6.60 -27.28 -12.77
CA GLY A 155 -5.74 -28.31 -12.18
C GLY A 155 -5.16 -29.25 -13.24
N LEU A 156 -3.86 -29.43 -13.20
CA LEU A 156 -3.11 -30.52 -13.83
C LEU A 156 -2.55 -31.35 -12.67
N GLY A 157 -2.47 -32.68 -12.74
CA GLY A 157 -2.10 -33.51 -11.58
C GLY A 157 -0.81 -33.12 -10.83
N LYS A 158 0.09 -32.33 -11.46
CA LYS A 158 1.35 -31.81 -10.87
C LYS A 158 1.34 -30.30 -10.54
N GLY A 159 0.24 -29.58 -10.75
CA GLY A 159 0.18 -28.12 -10.56
C GLY A 159 -1.11 -27.44 -11.03
N ILE A 160 -1.11 -26.11 -11.05
CA ILE A 160 -2.23 -25.29 -11.52
C ILE A 160 -1.76 -24.46 -12.70
N VAL A 161 -2.41 -24.62 -13.85
CA VAL A 161 -2.16 -23.76 -15.02
C VAL A 161 -3.06 -22.54 -14.96
N ILE A 162 -2.47 -21.37 -15.16
CA ILE A 162 -3.19 -20.10 -15.27
C ILE A 162 -3.64 -19.93 -16.72
N LYS A 163 -4.95 -19.78 -16.92
CA LYS A 163 -5.57 -19.63 -18.24
C LYS A 163 -5.84 -18.17 -18.59
N GLN A 164 -6.21 -17.37 -17.60
CA GLN A 164 -6.62 -15.97 -17.79
C GLN A 164 -6.14 -15.14 -16.60
N ALA A 165 -5.91 -13.85 -16.85
CA ALA A 165 -5.58 -12.88 -15.80
C ALA A 165 -6.73 -12.75 -14.77
N GLY A 166 -6.39 -12.32 -13.55
CA GLY A 166 -7.30 -12.19 -12.42
C GLY A 166 -7.02 -13.18 -11.29
N ILE A 167 -7.97 -13.33 -10.37
CA ILE A 167 -7.75 -14.15 -9.17
C ILE A 167 -8.08 -15.62 -9.44
N CYS A 168 -7.11 -16.49 -9.17
CA CYS A 168 -7.26 -17.93 -9.18
C CYS A 168 -7.31 -18.47 -7.74
N ARG A 169 -8.43 -19.06 -7.35
CA ARG A 169 -8.59 -19.72 -6.04
C ARG A 169 -8.44 -21.23 -6.20
N VAL A 170 -7.58 -21.83 -5.39
CA VAL A 170 -7.30 -23.27 -5.44
C VAL A 170 -7.49 -23.88 -4.08
N SER A 171 -8.44 -24.81 -3.98
CA SER A 171 -8.61 -25.64 -2.78
C SER A 171 -7.57 -26.74 -2.77
N VAL A 172 -6.89 -26.92 -1.64
CA VAL A 172 -5.93 -28.01 -1.44
C VAL A 172 -6.33 -28.83 -0.22
N GLN A 173 -6.09 -30.14 -0.28
CA GLN A 173 -6.35 -31.04 0.84
C GLN A 173 -5.26 -32.11 0.93
N THR A 174 -4.81 -32.38 2.15
CA THR A 174 -3.89 -33.47 2.48
C THR A 174 -4.42 -34.21 3.71
N GLY A 175 -4.97 -35.41 3.51
CA GLY A 175 -5.66 -36.13 4.60
C GLY A 175 -6.81 -35.30 5.17
N LYS A 176 -6.70 -34.88 6.44
CA LYS A 176 -7.66 -34.02 7.14
C LYS A 176 -7.38 -32.51 6.99
N SER A 177 -6.17 -32.11 6.62
CA SER A 177 -5.79 -30.70 6.48
C SER A 177 -6.34 -30.13 5.18
N ARG A 178 -6.98 -28.96 5.25
CA ARG A 178 -7.54 -28.23 4.11
C ARG A 178 -7.03 -26.79 4.11
N GLY A 179 -6.86 -26.22 2.92
CA GLY A 179 -6.47 -24.83 2.75
C GLY A 179 -6.88 -24.29 1.38
N VAL A 180 -6.78 -22.97 1.20
CA VAL A 180 -7.05 -22.32 -0.08
C VAL A 180 -5.85 -21.44 -0.43
N ALA A 181 -5.25 -21.70 -1.59
CA ALA A 181 -4.25 -20.80 -2.17
C ALA A 181 -4.96 -19.78 -3.07
N VAL A 182 -4.66 -18.50 -2.86
CA VAL A 182 -5.16 -17.39 -3.69
C VAL A 182 -4.01 -16.87 -4.52
N ILE A 183 -4.13 -17.01 -5.84
CA ILE A 183 -3.07 -16.70 -6.82
C ILE A 183 -3.54 -15.53 -7.68
N GLY A 184 -2.78 -14.44 -7.68
CA GLY A 184 -2.98 -13.32 -8.60
C GLY A 184 -2.35 -13.64 -9.95
N ALA A 185 -3.14 -13.65 -11.02
CA ALA A 185 -2.64 -13.81 -12.37
C ALA A 185 -2.52 -12.46 -13.09
N ALA A 186 -1.30 -12.10 -13.48
CA ALA A 186 -1.04 -11.00 -14.41
C ALA A 186 -0.93 -11.56 -15.83
N ALA A 187 -1.32 -10.74 -16.82
CA ALA A 187 -1.23 -11.08 -18.23
C ALA A 187 0.22 -11.35 -18.66
#